data_AF-A0AA92IFC1-F1
#
_entry.id   AF-A0AA92IFC1-F1
#
_cell.length_a   1.000
_cell.length_b   1.000
_cell.length_c   1.000
_cell.angle_alpha   90.00
_cell.angle_beta   90.00
_cell.angle_gamma   90.00
#
_symmetry.space_group_name_H-M   'P 1'
#
loop_
_entity.id
_entity.type
_entity.pdbx_description
1 polymer ?
#
loop_
_entity_poly.entity_id
_entity_poly.type
_entity_poly.pdbx_seq_one_letter_code
_entity_poly.pdbx_strand_id
1 'polypeptide(L)'
;MFQQYRKRFFVARRHNELMKGIANYVWAIEQGEESGLHLHVILFYDASKHNHDEFLAKQIGEYWSNVVTEGKGDYWNSNQAWLKRRYAKKHGVGVGQINWNEREKRDALRKNLVYLAKADQYLISRSVEHMHTFDMGKIPRKIKSGPPRTAQPNGSGD
;
A
#
# COMPACT_ATOMS: atom_id res chain seq x y z
N MET A 1 -15.41 11.83 12.37
CA MET A 1 -15.11 10.47 12.86
C MET A 1 -14.09 9.75 11.97
N PHE A 2 -14.35 9.55 10.67
CA PHE A 2 -13.43 8.83 9.77
C PHE A 2 -12.00 9.37 9.70
N GLN A 3 -11.83 10.71 9.63
CA GLN A 3 -10.49 11.34 9.70
C GLN A 3 -9.73 11.03 10.99
N GLN A 4 -10.43 10.82 12.11
CA GLN A 4 -9.80 10.46 13.38
C GLN A 4 -9.28 9.02 13.34
N TYR A 5 -10.02 8.09 12.73
CA TYR A 5 -9.55 6.72 12.50
C TYR A 5 -8.32 6.68 11.59
N ARG A 6 -8.35 7.43 10.47
CA ARG A 6 -7.16 7.61 9.61
C ARG A 6 -5.96 8.14 10.41
N LYS A 7 -6.16 9.19 11.22
CA LYS A 7 -5.10 9.76 12.06
C LYS A 7 -4.55 8.75 13.05
N ARG A 8 -5.42 8.00 13.75
CA ARG A 8 -5.03 6.92 14.68
C ARG A 8 -4.20 5.85 13.96
N PHE A 9 -4.64 5.40 12.79
CA PHE A 9 -3.92 4.41 11.99
C PHE A 9 -2.49 4.83 11.68
N PHE A 10 -2.27 6.04 11.17
CA PHE A 10 -0.92 6.50 10.83
C PHE A 10 -0.08 6.91 12.05
N VAL A 11 -0.70 7.39 13.14
CA VAL A 11 0.00 7.68 14.41
C VAL A 11 0.54 6.40 15.05
N ALA A 12 -0.15 5.26 14.86
CA ALA A 12 0.26 3.96 15.40
C ALA A 12 1.66 3.54 14.95
N ARG A 13 2.14 4.04 13.81
CA ARG A 13 3.52 3.83 13.33
C ARG A 13 4.60 4.27 14.33
N ARG A 14 4.27 5.11 15.31
CA ARG A 14 5.21 5.56 16.35
C ARG A 14 5.39 4.56 17.49
N HIS A 15 4.42 3.68 17.74
CA HIS A 15 4.40 2.86 18.96
C HIS A 15 4.00 1.38 18.75
N ASN A 16 3.40 1.01 17.62
CA ASN A 16 3.00 -0.36 17.33
C ASN A 16 4.01 -1.03 16.38
N GLU A 17 4.52 -2.21 16.73
CA GLU A 17 5.58 -2.91 15.97
C GLU A 17 5.18 -3.25 14.52
N LEU A 18 3.96 -3.73 14.29
CA LEU A 18 3.45 -4.01 12.95
C LEU A 18 3.46 -2.73 12.09
N MET A 19 2.99 -1.62 12.67
CA MET A 19 2.88 -0.33 11.98
C MET A 19 4.24 0.36 11.81
N LYS A 20 5.19 0.16 12.74
CA LYS A 20 6.58 0.66 12.63
C LYS A 20 7.29 0.08 11.40
N GLY A 21 6.92 -1.12 10.97
CA GLY A 21 7.47 -1.76 9.78
C GLY A 21 7.11 -1.05 8.45
N ILE A 22 6.11 -0.16 8.45
CA ILE A 22 5.72 0.62 7.26
C ILE A 22 6.82 1.64 6.96
N ALA A 23 7.58 1.41 5.90
CA ALA A 23 8.64 2.30 5.42
C ALA A 23 8.05 3.55 4.75
N ASN A 24 7.02 3.38 3.92
CA ASN A 24 6.32 4.49 3.26
C ASN A 24 4.87 4.12 2.97
N TYR A 25 4.04 5.09 2.56
CA TYR A 25 2.64 4.86 2.22
C TYR A 25 2.11 5.90 1.23
N VAL A 26 1.02 5.55 0.57
CA VAL A 26 0.11 6.47 -0.15
C VAL A 26 -1.31 6.11 0.25
N TRP A 27 -2.17 7.10 0.46
CA TRP A 27 -3.58 6.83 0.75
C TRP A 27 -4.50 7.83 0.05
N ALA A 28 -5.73 7.38 -0.21
CA ALA A 28 -6.82 8.18 -0.73
C ALA A 28 -8.12 7.83 0.02
N ILE A 29 -9.03 8.79 0.12
CA ILE A 29 -10.40 8.59 0.61
C ILE A 29 -11.34 8.65 -0.59
N GLU A 30 -12.18 7.64 -0.70
CA GLU A 30 -13.24 7.57 -1.70
C GLU A 30 -14.60 7.51 -0.99
N GLN A 31 -15.65 8.01 -1.63
CA GLN A 31 -17.03 7.82 -1.18
C GLN A 31 -17.79 7.02 -2.22
N GLY A 32 -18.03 5.74 -1.95
CA GLY A 32 -18.93 4.93 -2.76
C GLY A 32 -20.39 5.21 -2.41
N GLU A 33 -21.28 5.16 -3.40
CA GLU A 33 -22.71 5.43 -3.23
C GLU A 33 -23.36 4.49 -2.22
N GLU A 34 -23.09 3.18 -2.30
CA GLU A 34 -23.63 2.17 -1.38
C GLU A 34 -22.69 1.87 -0.20
N SER A 35 -21.39 1.97 -0.43
CA SER A 35 -20.38 1.47 0.50
C SER A 35 -19.92 2.53 1.51
N GLY A 36 -20.26 3.80 1.32
CA GLY A 36 -19.90 4.90 2.21
C GLY A 36 -18.46 5.38 2.02
N LEU A 37 -17.81 5.87 3.10
CA LEU A 37 -16.43 6.38 3.07
C LEU A 37 -15.39 5.27 3.23
N HIS A 38 -14.45 5.20 2.28
CA HIS A 38 -13.45 4.14 2.14
C HIS A 38 -12.05 4.77 2.19
N LEU A 39 -11.12 4.12 2.89
CA LEU A 39 -9.71 4.53 2.95
C LEU A 39 -8.90 3.52 2.14
N HIS A 40 -8.49 3.91 0.95
CA HIS A 40 -7.56 3.12 0.17
C HIS A 40 -6.14 3.42 0.63
N VAL A 41 -5.36 2.38 0.90
CA VAL A 41 -3.95 2.50 1.31
C VAL A 41 -3.06 1.60 0.47
N ILE A 42 -1.92 2.14 0.04
CA ILE A 42 -0.77 1.38 -0.45
C ILE A 42 0.34 1.57 0.57
N LEU A 43 0.81 0.46 1.15
CA LEU A 43 1.84 0.44 2.19
C LEU A 43 3.10 -0.21 1.65
N PHE A 44 4.24 0.42 1.91
CA PHE A 44 5.55 -0.07 1.51
C PHE A 44 6.28 -0.64 2.72
N TYR A 45 6.62 -1.93 2.64
CA TYR A 45 7.45 -2.64 3.62
C TYR A 45 8.81 -2.96 3.02
N ASP A 46 9.82 -3.10 3.88
CA ASP A 46 11.12 -3.65 3.49
C ASP A 46 11.00 -5.17 3.29
N ALA A 47 11.12 -5.60 2.03
CA ALA A 47 11.02 -6.99 1.63
C ALA A 47 12.14 -7.88 2.17
N SER A 48 13.28 -7.30 2.58
CA SER A 48 14.37 -8.07 3.22
C SER A 48 13.98 -8.58 4.62
N LYS A 49 12.97 -7.96 5.24
CA LYS A 49 12.48 -8.29 6.58
C LYS A 49 11.13 -9.00 6.55
N HIS A 50 10.37 -8.85 5.47
CA HIS A 50 9.03 -9.41 5.36
C HIS A 50 8.73 -9.88 3.93
N ASN A 51 8.55 -11.19 3.75
CA ASN A 51 8.25 -11.81 2.45
C ASN A 51 6.82 -12.42 2.39
N HIS A 52 5.97 -12.19 3.40
CA HIS A 52 4.60 -12.70 3.50
C HIS A 52 3.57 -11.56 3.39
N ASP A 53 3.47 -10.97 2.21
CA ASP A 53 2.69 -9.74 1.98
C ASP A 53 1.18 -9.91 2.21
N GLU A 54 0.62 -11.09 1.94
CA GLU A 54 -0.79 -11.40 2.18
C GLU A 54 -1.09 -11.45 3.68
N PHE A 55 -0.21 -12.07 4.46
CA PHE A 55 -0.33 -12.18 5.91
C PHE A 55 -0.17 -10.81 6.58
N LEU A 56 0.83 -10.03 6.18
CA LEU A 56 1.00 -8.66 6.67
C LEU A 56 -0.23 -7.78 6.39
N ALA A 57 -0.76 -7.83 5.16
CA ALA A 57 -1.95 -7.07 4.81
C ALA A 57 -3.17 -7.50 5.62
N LYS A 58 -3.31 -8.80 5.93
CA LYS A 58 -4.34 -9.32 6.83
C LYS A 58 -4.18 -8.76 8.24
N GLN A 59 -2.98 -8.82 8.83
CA GLN A 59 -2.73 -8.27 10.17
C GLN A 59 -3.02 -6.77 10.26
N ILE A 60 -2.68 -6.00 9.23
CA ILE A 60 -2.95 -4.56 9.18
C ILE A 60 -4.46 -4.31 9.06
N GLY A 61 -5.17 -5.10 8.25
CA GLY A 61 -6.62 -5.04 8.13
C GLY A 61 -7.34 -5.37 9.44
N GLU A 62 -6.90 -6.42 10.13
CA GLU A 62 -7.40 -6.80 11.45
C GLU A 62 -7.11 -5.71 12.49
N TYR A 63 -5.93 -5.08 12.44
CA TYR A 63 -5.61 -3.94 13.30
C TYR A 63 -6.52 -2.74 13.04
N TRP A 64 -6.83 -2.46 11.76
CA TRP A 64 -7.77 -1.41 11.38
C TRP A 64 -9.17 -1.68 11.95
N SER A 65 -9.71 -2.87 11.68
CA SER A 65 -11.05 -3.25 12.12
C SER A 65 -11.15 -3.28 13.65
N ASN A 66 -10.25 -4.00 14.33
CA ASN A 66 -10.41 -4.29 15.75
C ASN A 66 -9.91 -3.14 16.65
N VAL A 67 -8.82 -2.46 16.29
CA VAL A 67 -8.14 -1.51 17.20
C VAL A 67 -8.35 -0.06 16.78
N VAL A 68 -8.23 0.25 15.49
CA VAL A 68 -8.36 1.64 15.03
C VAL A 68 -9.80 2.09 15.04
N THR A 69 -10.69 1.25 14.52
CA THR A 69 -12.12 1.55 14.38
C THR A 69 -12.98 0.92 15.48
N GLU A 70 -12.37 0.20 16.43
CA GLU A 70 -13.06 -0.41 17.58
C GLU A 70 -14.21 -1.32 17.16
N GLY A 71 -13.98 -2.15 16.14
CA GLY A 71 -14.93 -3.10 15.59
C GLY A 71 -15.97 -2.51 14.63
N LYS A 72 -15.93 -1.19 14.36
CA LYS A 72 -16.90 -0.51 13.50
C LYS A 72 -16.55 -0.55 12.01
N GLY A 73 -15.28 -0.76 11.69
CA GLY A 73 -14.78 -0.77 10.32
C GLY A 73 -14.47 -2.17 9.84
N ASP A 74 -14.48 -2.33 8.53
CA ASP A 74 -14.06 -3.56 7.83
C ASP A 74 -12.85 -3.25 6.91
N TYR A 75 -12.25 -4.28 6.31
CA TYR A 75 -11.11 -4.15 5.41
C TYR A 75 -11.18 -5.10 4.21
N TRP A 76 -10.56 -4.68 3.11
CA TRP A 76 -10.32 -5.52 1.95
C TRP A 76 -8.83 -5.74 1.72
N ASN A 77 -8.40 -7.00 1.68
CA ASN A 77 -7.01 -7.35 1.42
C ASN A 77 -6.77 -7.62 -0.07
N SER A 78 -6.20 -6.64 -0.79
CA SER A 78 -5.83 -6.78 -2.21
C SER A 78 -4.61 -7.68 -2.46
N ASN A 79 -3.90 -8.12 -1.43
CA ASN A 79 -2.73 -8.98 -1.56
C ASN A 79 -3.08 -10.48 -1.61
N GLN A 80 -4.35 -10.84 -1.53
CA GLN A 80 -4.81 -12.23 -1.55
C GLN A 80 -4.32 -12.98 -2.80
N ALA A 81 -3.81 -14.19 -2.63
CA ALA A 81 -3.21 -14.98 -3.71
C ALA A 81 -4.12 -15.16 -4.94
N TRP A 82 -5.43 -15.35 -4.72
CA TRP A 82 -6.40 -15.52 -5.80
C TRP A 82 -6.61 -14.22 -6.61
N LEU A 83 -6.49 -13.05 -5.98
CA LEU A 83 -6.57 -11.75 -6.67
C LEU A 83 -5.34 -11.52 -7.56
N LYS A 84 -4.14 -11.88 -7.09
CA LYS A 84 -2.90 -11.78 -7.87
C LYS A 84 -3.00 -12.51 -9.21
N ARG A 85 -3.64 -13.68 -9.24
CA ARG A 85 -3.93 -14.43 -10.48
C ARG A 85 -4.82 -13.64 -11.45
N ARG A 86 -5.79 -12.88 -10.94
CA ARG A 86 -6.67 -12.01 -11.74
C ARG A 86 -5.92 -10.78 -12.25
N TYR A 87 -5.07 -10.18 -11.42
CA TYR A 87 -4.26 -9.01 -11.81
C TYR A 87 -3.28 -9.34 -12.92
N ALA A 88 -2.63 -10.51 -12.84
CA ALA A 88 -1.71 -11.01 -13.86
C ALA A 88 -2.35 -11.05 -15.26
N LYS A 89 -3.65 -11.40 -15.35
CA LYS A 89 -4.41 -11.44 -16.60
C LYS A 89 -4.93 -10.09 -17.09
N LYS A 90 -4.89 -9.05 -16.25
CA LYS A 90 -5.50 -7.73 -16.56
C LYS A 90 -4.44 -6.64 -16.73
N HIS A 91 -3.77 -6.26 -15.65
CA HIS A 91 -2.90 -5.08 -15.61
C HIS A 91 -1.49 -5.37 -15.06
N GLY A 92 -1.23 -6.61 -14.64
CA GLY A 92 0.01 -7.07 -14.02
C GLY A 92 -0.08 -7.12 -12.49
N VAL A 93 0.83 -7.85 -11.85
CA VAL A 93 0.85 -8.00 -10.38
C VAL A 93 1.67 -6.85 -9.77
N GLY A 94 0.97 -5.81 -9.31
CA GLY A 94 1.55 -4.62 -8.67
C GLY A 94 1.52 -4.63 -7.14
N VAL A 95 1.38 -5.81 -6.53
CA VAL A 95 1.34 -6.03 -5.07
C VAL A 95 2.30 -7.16 -4.67
N GLY A 96 2.61 -7.24 -3.39
CA GLY A 96 3.59 -8.18 -2.84
C GLY A 96 5.04 -7.76 -3.07
N GLN A 97 5.95 -8.72 -3.09
CA GLN A 97 7.36 -8.42 -3.28
C GLN A 97 7.64 -7.96 -4.73
N ILE A 98 8.19 -6.76 -4.85
CA ILE A 98 8.56 -6.12 -6.11
C ILE A 98 10.02 -5.68 -6.00
N ASN A 99 10.88 -6.36 -6.75
CA ASN A 99 12.31 -6.05 -6.81
C ASN A 99 12.61 -5.00 -7.88
N TRP A 100 13.76 -4.32 -7.74
CA TRP A 100 14.15 -3.22 -8.62
C TRP A 100 14.31 -3.62 -10.10
N ASN A 101 14.66 -4.89 -10.35
CA ASN A 101 14.84 -5.46 -11.69
C ASN A 101 13.53 -5.98 -12.31
N GLU A 102 12.45 -6.11 -11.54
CA GLU A 102 11.15 -6.61 -12.02
C GLU A 102 10.34 -5.46 -12.65
N ARG A 103 10.69 -5.08 -13.88
CA ARG A 103 10.05 -3.96 -14.60
C ARG A 103 8.52 -4.10 -14.66
N GLU A 104 8.01 -5.27 -15.01
CA GLU A 104 6.56 -5.49 -15.18
C GLU A 104 5.78 -5.25 -13.88
N LYS A 105 6.28 -5.76 -12.75
CA LYS A 105 5.67 -5.53 -11.44
C LYS A 105 5.72 -4.06 -11.04
N ARG A 106 6.82 -3.36 -11.33
CA ARG A 106 6.92 -1.91 -11.08
C ARG A 106 5.95 -1.11 -11.94
N ASP A 107 5.74 -1.50 -13.19
CA ASP A 107 4.76 -0.86 -14.06
C ASP A 107 3.32 -1.13 -13.60
N ALA A 108 3.04 -2.34 -13.11
CA ALA A 108 1.76 -2.67 -12.48
C ALA A 108 1.53 -1.86 -11.18
N LEU A 109 2.55 -1.70 -10.33
CA LEU A 109 2.48 -0.84 -9.15
C LEU A 109 2.19 0.62 -9.51
N ARG A 110 2.80 1.16 -10.58
CA ARG A 110 2.49 2.51 -11.07
C ARG A 110 1.02 2.63 -11.48
N LYS A 111 0.46 1.62 -12.15
CA LYS A 111 -0.98 1.59 -12.47
C LYS A 111 -1.83 1.60 -11.20
N ASN A 112 -1.47 0.82 -10.18
CA ASN A 112 -2.18 0.83 -8.89
C ASN A 112 -2.17 2.21 -8.24
N LEU A 113 -1.03 2.91 -8.25
CA LEU A 113 -0.92 4.27 -7.73
C LEU A 113 -1.79 5.27 -8.50
N VAL A 114 -1.87 5.14 -9.84
CA VAL A 114 -2.75 5.97 -10.67
C VAL A 114 -4.22 5.68 -10.37
N TYR A 115 -4.61 4.41 -10.21
CA TYR A 115 -5.97 4.05 -9.82
C TYR A 115 -6.33 4.61 -8.45
N LEU A 116 -5.42 4.52 -7.48
CA LEU A 116 -5.60 5.13 -6.15
C LEU A 116 -5.81 6.64 -6.24
N ALA A 117 -5.03 7.34 -7.06
CA ALA A 117 -5.17 8.79 -7.22
C ALA A 117 -6.48 9.18 -7.94
N LYS A 118 -7.04 8.30 -8.77
CA LYS A 118 -8.35 8.53 -9.41
C LYS A 118 -9.52 8.35 -8.45
N ALA A 119 -9.38 7.50 -7.44
CA ALA A 119 -10.40 7.31 -6.39
C ALA A 119 -10.76 8.63 -5.68
N ASP A 120 -9.79 9.54 -5.55
CA ASP A 120 -9.96 10.87 -4.97
C ASP A 120 -10.96 11.77 -5.75
N GLN A 121 -11.25 11.45 -7.02
CA GLN A 121 -12.09 12.28 -7.88
C GLN A 121 -13.60 12.05 -7.67
N TYR A 122 -14.01 10.99 -6.94
CA TYR A 122 -15.41 10.56 -6.83
C TYR A 122 -16.09 10.98 -5.51
N LEU A 123 -15.69 12.10 -4.92
CA LEU A 123 -16.31 12.59 -3.69
C LEU A 123 -17.61 13.36 -3.99
N ILE A 124 -18.74 12.66 -3.85
CA ILE A 124 -20.08 13.15 -4.24
C ILE A 124 -20.64 14.21 -3.26
N SER A 125 -20.10 14.34 -2.04
CA SER A 125 -20.71 15.17 -0.99
C SER A 125 -19.98 16.48 -0.68
N ARG A 126 -20.76 17.58 -0.59
CA ARG A 126 -20.34 18.90 -0.05
C ARG A 126 -19.78 18.84 1.39
N SER A 127 -20.06 17.78 2.14
CA SER A 127 -19.52 17.57 3.50
C SER A 127 -18.00 17.27 3.53
N VAL A 128 -17.38 17.10 2.36
CA VAL A 128 -15.98 16.75 2.17
C VAL A 128 -15.09 17.96 1.80
N GLU A 129 -15.67 19.16 1.59
CA GLU A 129 -14.95 20.37 1.12
C GLU A 129 -13.70 20.75 1.93
N HIS A 130 -13.60 20.31 3.20
CA HIS A 130 -12.46 20.60 4.08
C HIS A 130 -11.69 19.33 4.53
N MET A 131 -11.93 18.19 3.89
CA MET A 131 -11.24 16.94 4.22
C MET A 131 -10.01 16.78 3.35
N HIS A 132 -8.86 16.50 3.96
CA HIS A 132 -7.73 15.96 3.21
C HIS A 132 -8.08 14.56 2.74
N THR A 133 -8.18 14.38 1.44
CA THR A 133 -8.69 13.16 0.80
C THR A 133 -7.58 12.36 0.14
N PHE A 134 -6.40 12.93 -0.07
CA PHE A 134 -5.23 12.24 -0.59
C PHE A 134 -3.95 12.74 0.09
N ASP A 135 -3.02 11.84 0.40
CA ASP A 135 -1.68 12.19 0.87
C ASP A 135 -0.71 10.99 0.74
N MET A 136 0.58 11.26 0.90
CA MET A 136 1.64 10.25 0.90
C MET A 136 2.71 10.53 1.94
N GLY A 137 3.41 9.48 2.35
CA GLY A 137 4.60 9.65 3.18
C GLY A 137 5.72 10.38 2.42
N LYS A 138 6.70 10.89 3.17
CA LYS A 138 7.82 11.64 2.59
C LYS A 138 8.58 10.77 1.58
N ILE A 139 8.74 11.28 0.36
CA ILE A 139 9.57 10.63 -0.65
C ILE A 139 11.03 10.77 -0.22
N PRO A 140 11.79 9.67 -0.06
CA PRO A 140 13.21 9.74 0.23
C PRO A 140 13.94 10.53 -0.85
N ARG A 141 14.82 11.45 -0.46
CA ARG A 141 15.68 12.14 -1.43
C ARG A 141 16.56 11.11 -2.12
N LYS A 142 16.74 11.26 -3.44
CA LYS A 142 17.58 10.36 -4.24
C LYS A 142 19.02 10.46 -3.72
N ILE A 143 19.45 9.48 -2.94
CA ILE A 143 20.85 9.32 -2.58
C ILE A 143 21.57 8.91 -3.88
N LYS A 144 22.65 9.60 -4.24
CA LYS A 144 23.44 9.27 -5.44
C LYS A 144 23.75 7.77 -5.39
N SER A 145 23.25 7.03 -6.36
CA SER A 145 23.45 5.59 -6.45
C SER A 145 24.94 5.34 -6.69
N GLY A 146 25.56 4.53 -5.84
CA GLY A 146 26.89 3.99 -6.14
C GLY A 146 26.88 3.16 -7.44
N PRO A 147 28.05 2.79 -7.99
CA PRO A 147 28.15 2.05 -9.24
C PRO A 147 27.27 0.78 -9.23
N PRO A 148 26.68 0.39 -10.38
CA PRO A 148 25.93 -0.86 -10.50
C PRO A 148 26.76 -2.03 -10.00
N ARG A 149 26.19 -2.90 -9.16
CA ARG A 149 26.83 -4.16 -8.80
C ARG A 149 26.86 -5.06 -10.04
N THR A 150 28.06 -5.35 -10.55
CA THR A 150 28.28 -6.35 -11.60
C THR A 150 27.95 -7.73 -11.06
N ALA A 151 27.07 -8.47 -11.76
CA ALA A 151 26.87 -9.89 -11.50
C ALA A 151 28.17 -10.63 -11.85
N GLN A 152 28.68 -11.43 -10.91
CA GLN A 152 29.82 -12.32 -11.16
C GLN A 152 29.35 -13.42 -12.12
N PRO A 153 30.05 -13.70 -13.23
CA PRO A 153 29.75 -14.85 -14.06
C PRO A 153 30.02 -16.14 -13.28
N ASN A 154 29.08 -17.07 -13.34
CA ASN A 154 29.26 -18.41 -12.76
C ASN A 154 30.51 -19.05 -13.37
N GLY A 155 31.47 -19.41 -12.52
CA GLY A 155 32.66 -20.14 -12.92
C GLY A 155 32.28 -21.46 -13.58
N SER A 156 32.67 -21.61 -14.85
CA SER A 156 32.80 -22.91 -15.50
C SER A 156 34.01 -23.61 -14.87
N GLY A 157 33.73 -24.65 -14.08
CA GLY A 157 34.74 -25.61 -13.66
C GLY A 157 35.02 -26.58 -14.80
N ASP A 158 36.28 -26.67 -15.17
CA ASP A 158 36.85 -27.73 -16.00
C ASP A 158 36.85 -29.08 -15.28
#